data_AF-A0A7X0F0N8-F1
#
_entry.id   AF-A0A7X0F0N8-F1
#
_cell.length_a   1.000
_cell.length_b   1.000
_cell.length_c   1.000
_cell.angle_alpha   90.00
_cell.angle_beta   90.00
_cell.angle_gamma   90.00
#
_symmetry.space_group_name_H-M   'P 1'
#
loop_
_entity.id
_entity.type
_entity.pdbx_description
1 polymer ?
#
loop_
_entity_poly.entity_id
_entity_poly.type
_entity_poly.pdbx_seq_one_letter_code
_entity_poly.pdbx_strand_id
1 'polypeptide(L)'
;MSLLRRAGVTVRAGSRSGEPRFDWTDESTWDAALAVVRRILLVPHDGAVLTRPFVRRATELGAERVVLLSGRGVDVPGYADAVSPIRRGLDAHLPDGVRRVLGRPPRDFAEVVLDAAASGAWRS
;
A
#
# COMPACT_ATOMS: atom_id res chain seq x y z
N MET A 1 3.57 -5.44 6.74
CA MET A 1 3.82 -6.87 6.40
C MET A 1 4.07 -7.77 7.62
N SER A 2 4.69 -7.28 8.69
CA SER A 2 4.98 -8.07 9.90
C SER A 2 3.73 -8.66 10.58
N LEU A 3 2.60 -7.96 10.60
CA LEU A 3 1.33 -8.45 11.14
C LEU A 3 0.75 -9.65 10.37
N LEU A 4 0.72 -9.59 9.03
CA LEU A 4 0.21 -10.69 8.19
C LEU A 4 1.09 -11.95 8.29
N ARG A 5 2.42 -11.77 8.31
CA ARG A 5 3.36 -12.87 8.50
C ARG A 5 3.19 -13.53 9.87
N ARG A 6 2.98 -12.74 10.93
CA ARG A 6 2.67 -13.26 12.27
C ARG A 6 1.36 -14.04 12.33
N ALA A 7 0.40 -13.73 11.45
CA ALA A 7 -0.85 -14.47 11.31
C ALA A 7 -0.71 -15.74 10.43
N GLY A 8 0.50 -16.15 10.04
CA GLY A 8 0.74 -17.34 9.22
C GLY A 8 0.40 -17.19 7.74
N VAL A 9 0.09 -15.96 7.29
CA VAL A 9 -0.22 -15.70 5.88
C VAL A 9 1.08 -15.60 5.08
N THR A 10 1.19 -16.39 4.01
CA THR A 10 2.28 -16.25 3.04
C THR A 10 2.11 -14.94 2.28
N VAL A 11 3.08 -14.03 2.41
CA VAL A 11 3.05 -12.72 1.76
C VAL A 11 4.25 -12.55 0.83
N ARG A 12 3.98 -12.08 -0.39
CA ARG A 12 4.97 -11.65 -1.37
C ARG A 12 4.86 -10.12 -1.57
N ALA A 13 5.98 -9.42 -1.56
CA ALA A 13 6.04 -8.01 -1.92
C ALA A 13 6.45 -7.89 -3.39
N GLY A 14 5.78 -7.03 -4.16
CA GLY A 14 6.26 -6.65 -5.49
C GLY A 14 7.54 -5.81 -5.34
N SER A 15 8.65 -6.27 -5.92
CA SER A 15 9.93 -5.59 -5.84
C SER A 15 10.73 -5.73 -7.12
N ARG A 16 11.41 -4.65 -7.54
CA ARG A 16 12.34 -4.65 -8.67
C ARG A 16 13.60 -5.49 -8.40
N SER A 17 13.91 -5.73 -7.12
CA SER A 17 15.03 -6.55 -6.66
C SER A 17 14.59 -7.86 -5.99
N GLY A 18 13.29 -8.19 -6.05
CA GLY A 18 12.75 -9.42 -5.48
C GLY A 18 12.74 -10.58 -6.47
N GLU A 19 12.39 -11.76 -5.97
CA GLU A 19 12.15 -12.96 -6.76
C GLU A 19 10.74 -13.51 -6.43
N PRO A 20 9.81 -13.57 -7.39
CA PRO A 20 9.90 -13.04 -8.77
C PRO A 20 10.00 -11.51 -8.82
N ARG A 21 10.74 -11.00 -9.82
CA ARG A 21 10.86 -9.55 -10.08
C ARG A 21 9.50 -8.96 -10.43
N PHE A 22 9.23 -7.76 -9.94
CA PHE A 22 8.06 -6.95 -10.31
C PHE A 22 8.49 -5.50 -10.58
N ASP A 23 8.13 -4.99 -11.75
CA ASP A 23 8.27 -3.59 -12.11
C ASP A 23 6.97 -3.06 -12.72
N TRP A 24 6.51 -1.92 -12.21
CA TRP A 24 5.29 -1.28 -12.68
C TRP A 24 5.35 -0.87 -14.15
N THR A 25 6.54 -0.52 -14.65
CA THR A 25 6.71 -0.03 -16.02
C THR A 25 7.12 -1.10 -17.02
N ASP A 26 7.24 -2.36 -16.58
CA ASP A 26 7.62 -3.50 -17.43
C ASP A 26 6.60 -4.63 -17.25
N GLU A 27 5.61 -4.67 -18.14
CA GLU A 27 4.51 -5.64 -18.10
C GLU A 27 4.98 -7.09 -18.20
N SER A 28 6.15 -7.34 -18.80
CA SER A 28 6.71 -8.69 -18.92
C SER A 28 7.02 -9.33 -17.56
N THR A 29 7.14 -8.51 -16.51
CA THR A 29 7.42 -8.97 -15.15
C THR A 29 6.15 -9.33 -14.35
N TRP A 30 4.96 -8.95 -14.83
CA TRP A 30 3.73 -9.02 -14.03
C TRP A 30 3.25 -10.45 -13.79
N ASP A 31 3.28 -11.29 -14.81
CA ASP A 31 2.73 -12.64 -14.74
C ASP A 31 3.44 -13.51 -13.69
N ALA A 32 4.78 -13.47 -13.69
CA ALA A 32 5.58 -14.20 -12.70
C ALA A 32 5.28 -13.69 -11.28
N ALA A 33 5.11 -12.39 -11.10
CA ALA A 33 4.77 -11.78 -9.81
C ALA A 33 3.37 -12.16 -9.31
N LEU A 34 2.41 -12.24 -10.24
CA LEU A 34 1.00 -12.56 -10.01
C LEU A 34 0.72 -14.06 -9.92
N ALA A 35 1.65 -14.91 -10.36
CA ALA A 35 1.51 -16.35 -10.28
C ALA A 35 1.15 -16.76 -8.85
N VAL A 36 0.04 -17.51 -8.74
CA VAL A 36 -0.58 -18.01 -7.50
C VAL A 36 -1.12 -16.95 -6.51
N VAL A 37 -1.19 -15.68 -6.90
CA VAL A 37 -1.68 -14.59 -6.03
C VAL A 37 -3.21 -14.47 -6.10
N ARG A 38 -3.90 -14.77 -5.00
CA ARG A 38 -5.38 -14.66 -4.92
C ARG A 38 -5.89 -13.35 -4.31
N ARG A 39 -5.08 -12.66 -3.49
CA ARG A 39 -5.45 -11.39 -2.86
C ARG A 39 -4.31 -10.38 -2.94
N ILE A 40 -4.65 -9.15 -3.31
CA ILE A 40 -3.67 -8.07 -3.58
C ILE A 40 -4.00 -6.85 -2.72
N LEU A 41 -3.01 -6.34 -2.00
CA LEU A 41 -3.01 -4.97 -1.49
C LEU A 41 -2.25 -4.11 -2.50
N LEU A 42 -2.97 -3.23 -3.20
CA LEU A 42 -2.43 -2.45 -4.31
C LEU A 42 -2.20 -1.00 -3.87
N VAL A 43 -0.95 -0.55 -3.93
CA VAL A 43 -0.60 0.86 -3.84
C VAL A 43 -0.26 1.30 -5.26
N PRO A 44 -1.14 2.06 -5.93
CA PRO A 44 -0.98 2.32 -7.35
C PRO A 44 0.23 3.22 -7.60
N HIS A 45 0.96 2.95 -8.69
CA HIS A 45 2.08 3.81 -9.10
C HIS A 45 1.59 5.14 -9.70
N ASP A 46 0.40 5.11 -10.30
CA ASP A 46 -0.23 6.22 -11.02
C ASP A 46 -1.71 6.31 -10.67
N GLY A 47 -2.38 7.38 -11.10
CA GLY A 47 -3.82 7.55 -10.85
C GLY A 47 -4.70 6.49 -11.53
N ALA A 48 -4.27 5.85 -12.63
CA ALA A 48 -5.05 4.82 -13.33
C ALA A 48 -4.33 4.07 -14.47
N VAL A 49 -3.33 4.66 -15.12
CA VAL A 49 -2.80 4.22 -16.43
C VAL A 49 -2.26 2.79 -16.40
N LEU A 50 -1.36 2.48 -15.47
CA LEU A 50 -0.79 1.14 -15.25
C LEU A 50 -1.67 0.31 -14.32
N THR A 51 -2.38 0.98 -13.41
CA THR A 51 -3.24 0.32 -12.42
C THR A 51 -4.34 -0.51 -13.07
N ARG A 52 -5.03 0.02 -14.12
CA ARG A 52 -6.12 -0.70 -14.79
C ARG A 52 -5.65 -1.96 -15.53
N PRO A 53 -4.63 -1.92 -16.42
CA PRO A 53 -4.09 -3.11 -17.08
C PRO A 53 -3.59 -4.16 -16.08
N PHE A 54 -2.90 -3.74 -15.01
CA PHE A 54 -2.41 -4.64 -13.98
C PHE A 54 -3.55 -5.39 -13.28
N VAL A 55 -4.62 -4.69 -12.87
CA VAL A 55 -5.79 -5.32 -12.22
C VAL A 55 -6.50 -6.28 -13.17
N ARG A 56 -6.61 -5.93 -14.46
CA ARG A 56 -7.17 -6.82 -15.47
C ARG A 56 -6.35 -8.11 -15.55
N ARG A 57 -5.03 -7.99 -15.70
CA ARG A 57 -4.13 -9.14 -15.80
C ARG A 57 -4.14 -10.02 -14.53
N ALA A 58 -4.17 -9.39 -13.36
CA ALA A 58 -4.30 -10.10 -12.09
C ALA A 58 -5.59 -10.93 -12.01
N THR A 59 -6.70 -10.37 -12.50
CA THR A 59 -7.99 -11.08 -12.55
C THR A 59 -7.93 -12.27 -13.51
N GLU A 60 -7.34 -12.09 -14.70
CA GLU A 60 -7.15 -13.17 -15.67
C GLU A 60 -6.31 -14.33 -15.11
N LEU A 61 -5.36 -14.04 -14.22
CA LEU A 61 -4.50 -15.03 -13.55
C LEU A 61 -5.09 -15.58 -12.24
N GLY A 62 -6.31 -15.21 -11.88
CA GLY A 62 -7.05 -15.78 -10.74
C GLY A 62 -7.03 -14.98 -9.44
N ALA A 63 -6.68 -13.70 -9.46
CA ALA A 63 -6.85 -12.84 -8.31
C ALA A 63 -8.36 -12.65 -8.00
N GLU A 64 -8.77 -12.97 -6.77
CA GLU A 64 -10.16 -12.92 -6.31
C GLU A 64 -10.51 -11.58 -5.65
N ARG A 65 -9.53 -10.91 -5.03
CA ARG A 65 -9.75 -9.68 -4.27
C ARG A 65 -8.58 -8.72 -4.40
N VAL A 66 -8.87 -7.49 -4.78
CA VAL A 66 -7.93 -6.37 -4.78
C VAL A 66 -8.41 -5.32 -3.79
N VAL A 67 -7.55 -4.96 -2.85
CA VAL A 67 -7.73 -3.82 -1.94
C VAL A 67 -6.84 -2.71 -2.47
N LEU A 68 -7.44 -1.66 -3.02
CA LEU A 68 -6.71 -0.50 -3.52
C LEU A 68 -6.53 0.52 -2.39
N LEU A 69 -5.29 0.92 -2.12
CA LEU A 69 -5.02 2.10 -1.30
C LEU A 69 -5.35 3.35 -2.13
N SER A 70 -6.48 3.97 -1.81
CA SER A 70 -6.91 5.24 -2.39
C SER A 70 -6.61 6.40 -1.44
N GLY A 71 -6.44 7.59 -2.00
CA GLY A 71 -6.36 8.85 -1.28
C GLY A 71 -7.47 9.79 -1.76
N ARG A 72 -7.95 10.69 -0.89
CA ARG A 72 -8.83 11.76 -1.38
C ARG A 72 -8.04 12.65 -2.34
N GLY A 73 -8.61 12.93 -3.51
CA GLY A 73 -7.98 13.76 -4.54
C GLY A 73 -7.05 13.01 -5.49
N VAL A 74 -6.99 11.67 -5.47
CA VAL A 74 -6.21 10.88 -6.45
C VAL A 74 -6.64 11.09 -7.90
N ASP A 75 -7.86 11.57 -8.11
CA ASP A 75 -8.48 11.93 -9.37
C ASP A 75 -8.18 13.39 -9.80
N VAL A 76 -7.57 14.19 -8.92
CA VAL A 76 -7.21 15.57 -9.22
C VAL A 76 -5.93 15.61 -10.07
N PRO A 77 -5.91 16.33 -11.20
CA PRO A 77 -4.71 16.52 -12.01
C PRO A 77 -3.52 17.01 -11.17
N GLY A 78 -2.34 16.41 -11.34
CA GLY A 78 -1.13 16.75 -10.59
C GLY A 78 -1.02 16.12 -9.20
N TYR A 79 -2.02 15.34 -8.73
CA TYR A 79 -1.95 14.67 -7.43
C TYR A 79 -0.72 13.76 -7.30
N ALA A 80 -0.45 12.92 -8.32
CA ALA A 80 0.66 11.98 -8.30
C ALA A 80 2.02 12.70 -8.16
N ASP A 81 2.18 13.84 -8.81
CA ASP A 81 3.39 14.67 -8.70
C ASP A 81 3.49 15.31 -7.32
N ALA A 82 2.38 15.84 -6.80
CA ALA A 82 2.31 16.46 -5.47
C ALA A 82 2.68 15.49 -4.34
N VAL A 83 2.32 14.21 -4.45
CA VAL A 83 2.63 13.18 -3.41
C VAL A 83 3.92 12.39 -3.70
N SER A 84 4.62 12.70 -4.80
CA SER A 84 5.89 12.06 -5.17
C SER A 84 6.98 12.15 -4.08
N PRO A 85 7.15 13.29 -3.36
CA PRO A 85 8.14 13.39 -2.29
C PRO A 85 7.92 12.38 -1.15
N ILE A 86 6.66 12.16 -0.74
CA ILE A 86 6.26 11.12 0.23
C ILE A 86 6.73 9.75 -0.25
N ARG A 87 6.47 9.42 -1.52
CA ARG A 87 6.82 8.12 -2.10
C ARG A 87 8.33 7.89 -2.19
N ARG A 88 9.10 8.97 -2.31
CA ARG A 88 10.58 8.95 -2.35
C ARG A 88 11.22 9.03 -0.95
N GLY A 89 10.41 9.09 0.11
CA GLY A 89 10.89 9.24 1.48
C GLY A 89 11.46 10.61 1.80
N LEU A 90 11.25 11.61 0.93
CA LEU A 90 11.73 12.98 1.13
C LEU A 90 10.96 13.69 2.25
N ASP A 91 9.75 13.23 2.55
CA ASP A 91 8.92 13.70 3.68
C ASP A 91 8.96 12.77 4.90
N ALA A 92 9.96 11.89 5.02
CA ALA A 92 10.06 10.94 6.14
C ALA A 92 10.46 11.58 7.50
N HIS A 93 10.57 12.92 7.55
CA HIS A 93 10.87 13.63 8.79
C HIS A 93 9.65 13.63 9.71
N LEU A 94 9.86 13.30 10.99
CA LEU A 94 8.84 13.41 12.04
C LEU A 94 8.53 14.89 12.31
N PRO A 95 7.35 15.40 11.92
CA PRO A 95 7.02 16.80 12.13
C PRO A 95 6.71 17.03 13.62
N ASP A 96 7.16 18.15 14.16
CA ASP A 96 6.87 18.60 15.54
C ASP A 96 5.45 19.19 15.72
N GLY A 97 4.62 19.14 14.68
CA GLY A 97 3.29 19.76 14.65
C GLY A 97 2.39 19.32 15.79
N VAL A 98 2.42 18.03 16.18
CA VAL A 98 1.62 17.54 17.31
C VAL A 98 2.03 18.21 18.62
N ARG A 99 3.33 18.41 18.84
CA ARG A 99 3.83 19.09 20.03
C ARG A 99 3.42 20.56 20.04
N ARG A 100 3.49 21.23 18.89
CA ARG A 100 3.11 22.64 18.76
C ARG A 100 1.61 22.88 18.99
N VAL A 101 0.75 22.01 18.47
CA VAL A 101 -0.71 22.18 18.53
C VAL A 101 -1.31 21.64 19.84
N LEU A 102 -0.83 20.48 20.33
CA LEU A 102 -1.45 19.77 21.45
C LEU A 102 -0.60 19.76 22.73
N GLY A 103 0.61 20.33 22.73
CA GLY A 103 1.49 20.37 23.90
C GLY A 103 2.05 19.00 24.34
N ARG A 104 1.83 17.94 23.56
CA ARG A 104 2.26 16.56 23.86
C ARG A 104 2.97 15.92 22.66
N PRO A 105 3.81 14.89 22.84
CA PRO A 105 4.39 14.17 21.72
C PRO A 105 3.32 13.42 20.89
N PRO A 106 3.57 13.15 19.59
CA PRO A 106 2.76 12.23 18.82
C PRO A 106 2.76 10.85 19.46
N ARG A 107 1.61 10.16 19.39
CA ARG A 107 1.50 8.74 19.80
C ARG A 107 2.05 7.85 18.69
N ASP A 108 2.57 6.69 19.07
CA ASP A 108 2.90 5.66 18.10
C ASP A 108 1.62 5.11 17.45
N PHE A 109 1.63 4.98 16.11
CA PHE A 109 0.45 4.52 15.39
C PHE A 109 0.06 3.08 15.74
N ALA A 110 1.02 2.22 16.07
CA ALA A 110 0.75 0.86 16.50
C ALA A 110 -0.03 0.83 17.82
N GLU A 111 0.26 1.71 18.77
CA GLU A 111 -0.52 1.84 20.01
C GLU A 111 -1.96 2.23 19.72
N VAL A 112 -2.17 3.21 18.82
CA VAL A 112 -3.51 3.64 18.41
C VAL A 112 -4.30 2.48 17.79
N VAL A 113 -3.66 1.68 16.92
CA VAL A 113 -4.29 0.51 16.30
C VAL A 113 -4.62 -0.56 17.33
N LEU A 114 -3.75 -0.81 18.30
CA LEU A 114 -3.98 -1.78 19.37
C LEU A 114 -5.16 -1.36 20.26
N ASP A 115 -5.23 -0.10 20.67
CA ASP A 115 -6.35 0.45 21.46
C ASP A 115 -7.68 0.28 20.70
N ALA A 116 -7.70 0.61 19.40
CA ALA A 116 -8.89 0.47 18.56
C ALA A 116 -9.31 -1.01 18.34
N ALA A 117 -8.34 -1.93 18.25
CA ALA A 117 -8.61 -3.36 18.21
C ALA A 117 -9.22 -3.87 19.51
N ALA A 118 -8.65 -3.46 20.66
CA ALA A 118 -9.14 -3.82 21.98
C ALA A 118 -10.57 -3.31 22.25
N SER A 119 -10.91 -2.11 21.77
CA SER A 119 -12.25 -1.54 21.89
C SER A 119 -13.31 -2.19 20.98
N GLY A 120 -12.91 -3.17 20.15
CA GLY A 120 -13.83 -3.91 19.29
C GLY A 120 -14.22 -3.18 18.01
N ALA A 121 -13.54 -2.09 17.65
CA ALA A 121 -13.83 -1.29 16.44
C ALA A 121 -13.69 -2.07 15.10
N TRP A 122 -13.21 -3.32 15.16
CA TRP A 122 -12.92 -4.17 14.01
C TRP A 122 -13.67 -5.51 14.04
N ARG A 123 -14.61 -5.71 14.97
CA ARG A 123 -15.48 -6.89 14.96
C ARG A 123 -16.59 -6.65 13.93
N SER A 124 -16.64 -7.51 12.90
CA SER A 124 -17.74 -7.63 11.94
C SER A 124 -18.87 -8.47 12.51
#